data_AF-A0A661HIX3-F1
#
_entry.id   AF-A0A661HIX3-F1
#
_cell.length_a   1.000
_cell.length_b   1.000
_cell.length_c   1.000
_cell.angle_alpha   90.00
_cell.angle_beta   90.00
_cell.angle_gamma   90.00
#
_symmetry.space_group_name_H-M   'P 1'
#
loop_
_entity.id
_entity.type
_entity.pdbx_description
1 polymer ?
#
loop_
_entity_poly.entity_id
_entity_poly.type
_entity_poly.pdbx_seq_one_letter_code
_entity_poly.pdbx_strand_id
1 'polypeptide(L)'
;MKYFILLLLLGSTIALAEQTEGNISKEGFSAYLNRTVNSVDEARKDALKALDKMVAKVDLARKTSLNDKKDNSISTQIVETHAIGEIAKNTADVEIAKAKAISKISQAVDNMDSASDANRATVENASLAIIIDAVASVEIAKAKASKGIAEATQRVEISKTMPEKNIEHEEETLSIAKNVAAVQIANSVADVEVAKTNSLVEIARSSMQNVLPTLSEEDKIKLEEIKAKATANISSYLTQIEVLKAEVLAKIAKEVAKVEIAETTLSKK
;
A
#
# COMPACT_ATOMS: atom_id res chain seq x y z
N MET A 1 -10.07 20.22 11.37
CA MET A 1 -9.31 20.03 12.64
C MET A 1 -8.42 18.78 12.68
N LYS A 2 -8.76 17.65 12.03
CA LYS A 2 -7.93 16.43 12.07
C LYS A 2 -6.55 16.51 11.37
N TYR A 3 -6.39 17.40 10.37
CA TYR A 3 -5.11 17.60 9.67
C TYR A 3 -4.13 18.55 10.39
N PHE A 4 -4.60 19.30 11.40
CA PHE A 4 -3.78 20.24 12.16
C PHE A 4 -2.90 19.54 13.20
N ILE A 5 -3.34 18.38 13.70
CA ILE A 5 -2.61 17.58 14.68
C ILE A 5 -1.38 16.90 14.05
N LEU A 6 -1.46 16.46 12.79
CA LEU A 6 -0.35 15.80 12.10
C LEU A 6 0.79 16.76 11.72
N LEU A 7 0.46 18.02 11.42
CA LEU A 7 1.45 19.06 11.07
C LEU A 7 2.10 19.66 12.34
N LEU A 8 1.36 19.72 13.45
CA LEU A 8 1.93 20.03 14.77
C LEU A 8 2.91 18.95 15.24
N LEU A 9 2.66 17.67 14.96
CA LEU A 9 3.56 16.56 15.34
C LEU A 9 4.93 16.60 14.63
N LEU A 10 5.02 17.14 13.41
CA LEU A 10 6.32 17.31 12.72
C LEU A 10 7.05 18.60 13.11
N GLY A 11 6.32 19.66 13.52
CA GLY A 11 6.92 20.90 14.00
C GLY A 11 7.37 20.85 15.47
N SER A 12 6.74 20.00 16.29
CA SER A 12 7.03 19.90 17.74
C SER A 12 8.08 18.85 18.10
N THR A 13 8.43 17.91 17.21
CA THR A 13 9.55 16.96 17.44
C THR A 13 10.91 17.63 17.42
N ILE A 14 11.07 18.77 16.73
CA ILE A 14 12.31 19.56 16.76
C ILE A 14 12.41 20.36 18.07
N ALA A 15 11.30 20.78 18.67
CA ALA A 15 11.29 21.53 19.93
C ALA A 15 11.36 20.65 21.18
N LEU A 16 10.90 19.38 21.13
CA LEU A 16 10.94 18.48 22.30
C LEU A 16 12.32 17.84 22.55
N ALA A 17 13.24 17.86 21.58
CA ALA A 17 14.60 17.35 21.78
C ALA A 17 15.43 18.18 22.78
N GLU A 18 14.95 19.38 23.16
CA GLU A 18 15.63 20.28 24.10
C GLU A 18 15.23 20.10 25.57
N GLN A 19 14.19 19.31 25.90
CA GLN A 19 13.60 19.34 27.26
C GLN A 19 13.59 18.04 28.08
N THR A 20 14.16 16.94 27.62
CA THR A 20 14.28 15.70 28.43
C THR A 20 15.72 15.41 28.82
N GLU A 21 16.11 15.90 30.01
CA GLU A 21 17.29 15.45 30.75
C GLU A 21 17.03 14.06 31.34
N GLY A 22 17.38 13.01 30.61
CA GLY A 22 17.25 11.64 31.08
C GLY A 22 18.03 10.64 30.23
N ASN A 23 19.36 10.61 30.42
CA ASN A 23 20.34 9.52 30.23
C ASN A 23 20.12 8.38 29.21
N ILE A 24 19.38 8.58 28.13
CA ILE A 24 19.78 8.04 26.83
C ILE A 24 20.82 9.03 26.32
N SER A 25 22.03 8.59 25.92
CA SER A 25 23.03 9.52 25.42
C SER A 25 22.38 10.39 24.34
N LYS A 26 22.29 11.70 24.57
CA LYS A 26 21.62 12.65 23.64
C LYS A 26 22.13 12.47 22.20
N GLU A 27 23.37 12.00 22.07
CA GLU A 27 24.01 11.58 20.81
C GLU A 27 23.31 10.42 20.10
N GLY A 28 22.82 9.39 20.80
CA GLY A 28 22.17 8.22 20.20
C GLY A 28 20.79 8.51 19.61
N PHE A 29 19.95 9.24 20.34
CA PHE A 29 18.61 9.61 19.86
C PHE A 29 18.69 10.67 18.75
N SER A 30 19.58 11.65 18.88
CA SER A 30 19.84 12.63 17.82
C SER A 30 20.36 11.95 16.54
N ALA A 31 21.31 11.01 16.64
CA ALA A 31 21.78 10.23 15.50
C ALA A 31 20.67 9.41 14.83
N TYR A 32 19.78 8.81 15.64
CA TYR A 32 18.61 8.09 15.15
C TYR A 32 17.63 9.01 14.41
N LEU A 33 17.24 10.14 15.00
CA LEU A 33 16.40 11.15 14.34
C LEU A 33 16.99 11.60 13.01
N ASN A 34 18.28 11.94 13.01
CA ASN A 34 18.98 12.36 11.80
C ASN A 34 18.95 11.27 10.73
N ARG A 35 19.17 10.00 11.10
CA ARG A 35 19.06 8.88 10.16
C ARG A 35 17.65 8.77 9.57
N THR A 36 16.62 8.87 10.41
CA THR A 36 15.23 8.74 9.98
C THR A 36 14.84 9.90 9.06
N VAL A 37 15.17 11.15 9.43
CA VAL A 37 14.96 12.34 8.60
C VAL A 37 15.71 12.21 7.26
N ASN A 38 16.99 11.84 7.30
CA ASN A 38 17.79 11.63 6.09
C ASN A 38 17.18 10.56 5.17
N SER A 39 16.62 9.48 5.73
CA SER A 39 15.96 8.45 4.92
C SER A 39 14.70 8.95 4.22
N VAL A 40 13.92 9.80 4.89
CA VAL A 40 12.74 10.47 4.30
C VAL A 40 13.18 11.45 3.22
N ASP A 41 14.22 12.24 3.49
CA ASP A 41 14.73 13.23 2.55
C ASP A 41 15.34 12.59 1.31
N GLU A 42 16.10 11.49 1.44
CA GLU A 42 16.60 10.75 0.28
C GLU A 42 15.45 10.17 -0.55
N ALA A 43 14.42 9.61 0.08
CA ALA A 43 13.24 9.13 -0.65
C ALA A 43 12.52 10.25 -1.41
N ARG A 44 12.39 11.44 -0.80
CA ARG A 44 11.81 12.63 -1.44
C ARG A 44 12.67 13.16 -2.57
N LYS A 45 13.99 13.24 -2.39
CA LYS A 45 14.94 13.62 -3.45
C LYS A 45 14.83 12.67 -4.64
N ASP A 46 14.72 11.37 -4.39
CA ASP A 46 14.55 10.39 -5.46
C ASP A 46 13.22 10.54 -6.21
N ALA A 47 12.15 10.87 -5.50
CA ALA A 47 10.85 11.19 -6.12
C ALA A 47 10.93 12.45 -6.99
N LEU A 48 11.59 13.51 -6.49
CA LEU A 48 11.80 14.75 -7.25
C LEU A 48 12.67 14.54 -8.48
N LYS A 49 13.78 13.78 -8.36
CA LYS A 49 14.61 13.41 -9.51
C LYS A 49 13.82 12.64 -10.57
N ALA A 50 12.91 11.75 -10.15
CA ALA A 50 12.05 11.03 -11.08
C ALA A 50 11.06 11.96 -11.78
N LEU A 51 10.52 12.95 -11.06
CA LEU A 51 9.66 13.99 -11.64
C LEU A 51 10.40 14.87 -12.65
N ASP A 52 11.60 15.37 -12.29
CA ASP A 52 12.43 16.17 -13.19
C ASP A 52 12.78 15.39 -14.46
N LYS A 53 13.15 14.10 -14.30
CA LYS A 53 13.42 13.19 -15.41
C LYS A 53 12.18 12.96 -16.27
N MET A 54 11.01 12.82 -15.67
CA MET A 54 9.74 12.69 -16.40
C MET A 54 9.52 13.93 -17.25
N VAL A 55 9.56 15.13 -16.65
CA VAL A 55 9.34 16.41 -17.36
C VAL A 55 10.31 16.55 -18.52
N ALA A 56 11.62 16.36 -18.28
CA ALA A 56 12.64 16.48 -19.32
C ALA A 56 12.42 15.50 -20.49
N LYS A 57 12.02 14.26 -20.19
CA LYS A 57 11.75 13.25 -21.24
C LYS A 57 10.47 13.56 -22.02
N VAL A 58 9.41 14.00 -21.35
CA VAL A 58 8.15 14.38 -22.00
C VAL A 58 8.37 15.60 -22.89
N ASP A 59 9.11 16.61 -22.42
CA ASP A 59 9.43 17.79 -23.23
C ASP A 59 10.30 17.44 -24.44
N LEU A 60 11.29 16.56 -24.26
CA LEU A 60 12.08 16.05 -25.38
C LEU A 60 11.19 15.33 -26.39
N ALA A 61 10.35 14.40 -25.93
CA ALA A 61 9.47 13.63 -26.80
C ALA A 61 8.51 14.52 -27.59
N ARG A 62 7.95 15.55 -26.95
CA ARG A 62 7.09 16.57 -27.60
C ARG A 62 7.84 17.40 -28.64
N LYS A 63 9.10 17.78 -28.38
CA LYS A 63 9.94 18.52 -29.34
C LYS A 63 10.34 17.68 -30.55
N THR A 64 10.57 16.37 -30.36
CA THR A 64 10.99 15.45 -31.41
C THR A 64 9.82 14.84 -32.19
N SER A 65 8.59 14.99 -31.70
CA SER A 65 7.39 14.50 -32.36
C SER A 65 7.17 15.25 -33.67
N LEU A 66 7.34 14.56 -34.80
CA LEU A 66 6.99 15.05 -36.14
C LEU A 66 5.50 14.87 -36.46
N ASN A 67 4.76 14.17 -35.60
CA ASN A 67 3.34 13.87 -35.79
C ASN A 67 2.47 14.76 -34.91
N ASP A 68 1.30 15.15 -35.43
CA ASP A 68 0.20 15.71 -34.64
C ASP A 68 -0.13 14.75 -33.48
N LYS A 69 -0.39 15.30 -32.29
CA LYS A 69 -0.72 14.53 -31.08
C LYS A 69 -1.81 13.52 -31.38
N LYS A 70 -1.48 12.23 -31.29
CA LYS A 70 -2.46 11.14 -31.37
C LYS A 70 -2.88 10.75 -29.97
N ASP A 71 -3.65 11.62 -29.31
CA ASP A 71 -4.07 11.44 -27.91
C ASP A 71 -4.99 10.22 -27.70
N ASN A 72 -5.44 9.52 -28.75
CA ASN A 72 -6.47 8.47 -28.66
C ASN A 72 -6.16 7.14 -29.39
N SER A 73 -4.91 6.86 -29.79
CA SER A 73 -4.60 5.55 -30.41
C SER A 73 -4.83 4.39 -29.43
N ILE A 74 -5.22 3.21 -29.92
CA ILE A 74 -5.44 2.03 -29.07
C ILE A 74 -4.14 1.66 -28.33
N SER A 75 -2.99 1.81 -28.98
CA SER A 75 -1.69 1.64 -28.31
C SER A 75 -1.50 2.58 -27.12
N THR A 76 -1.98 3.83 -27.19
CA THR A 76 -1.95 4.79 -26.07
C THR A 76 -2.92 4.36 -24.98
N GLN A 77 -4.14 3.95 -25.33
CA GLN A 77 -5.13 3.48 -24.36
C GLN A 77 -4.65 2.24 -23.60
N ILE A 78 -3.90 1.34 -24.24
CA ILE A 78 -3.26 0.20 -23.55
C ILE A 78 -2.26 0.70 -22.50
N VAL A 79 -1.39 1.64 -22.86
CA VAL A 79 -0.40 2.22 -21.94
C VAL A 79 -1.07 2.97 -20.78
N GLU A 80 -2.12 3.75 -21.07
CA GLU A 80 -2.94 4.42 -20.06
C GLU A 80 -3.58 3.44 -19.10
N THR A 81 -4.13 2.35 -19.62
CA THR A 81 -4.76 1.31 -18.81
C THR A 81 -3.77 0.67 -17.84
N HIS A 82 -2.55 0.34 -18.29
CA HIS A 82 -1.48 -0.13 -17.42
C HIS A 82 -1.05 0.91 -16.38
N ALA A 83 -0.93 2.18 -16.80
CA ALA A 83 -0.58 3.26 -15.88
C ALA A 83 -1.62 3.44 -14.78
N ILE A 84 -2.92 3.33 -15.06
CA ILE A 84 -3.99 3.38 -14.07
C ILE A 84 -3.82 2.26 -13.02
N GLY A 85 -3.55 1.02 -13.46
CA GLY A 85 -3.31 -0.10 -12.56
C GLY A 85 -2.11 0.11 -11.64
N GLU A 86 -1.01 0.67 -12.17
CA GLU A 86 0.17 1.03 -11.37
C GLU A 86 -0.09 2.18 -10.39
N ILE A 87 -0.82 3.22 -10.81
CA ILE A 87 -1.19 4.34 -9.93
C ILE A 87 -2.06 3.83 -8.78
N ALA A 88 -3.02 2.96 -9.06
CA ALA A 88 -3.86 2.34 -8.03
C ALA A 88 -3.03 1.53 -7.03
N LYS A 89 -2.09 0.70 -7.51
CA LYS A 89 -1.17 -0.05 -6.66
C LYS A 89 -0.31 0.86 -5.78
N ASN A 90 0.33 1.88 -6.37
CA ASN A 90 1.15 2.84 -5.63
C ASN A 90 0.32 3.58 -4.55
N THR A 91 -0.93 3.91 -4.85
CA THR A 91 -1.86 4.53 -3.90
C THR A 91 -2.21 3.57 -2.76
N ALA A 92 -2.47 2.30 -3.08
CA ALA A 92 -2.74 1.27 -2.09
C ALA A 92 -1.55 1.03 -1.15
N ASP A 93 -0.32 1.00 -1.67
CA ASP A 93 0.89 0.86 -0.86
C ASP A 93 1.00 1.96 0.22
N VAL A 94 0.61 3.20 -0.12
CA VAL A 94 0.56 4.32 0.85
C VAL A 94 -0.52 4.09 1.92
N GLU A 95 -1.70 3.66 1.53
CA GLU A 95 -2.80 3.38 2.48
C GLU A 95 -2.47 2.20 3.40
N ILE A 96 -1.80 1.17 2.89
CA ILE A 96 -1.28 0.05 3.69
C ILE A 96 -0.24 0.55 4.69
N ALA A 97 0.70 1.40 4.26
CA ALA A 97 1.70 1.99 5.15
C ALA A 97 1.05 2.83 6.25
N LYS A 98 0.01 3.61 5.92
CA LYS A 98 -0.78 4.38 6.92
C LYS A 98 -1.47 3.46 7.91
N ALA A 99 -2.14 2.40 7.45
CA ALA A 99 -2.82 1.44 8.33
C ALA A 99 -1.84 0.81 9.32
N LYS A 100 -0.67 0.37 8.86
CA LYS A 100 0.40 -0.18 9.71
C LYS A 100 0.94 0.85 10.70
N ALA A 101 1.14 2.09 10.26
CA ALA A 101 1.63 3.17 11.12
C ALA A 101 0.63 3.49 12.24
N ILE A 102 -0.67 3.53 11.95
CA ILE A 102 -1.73 3.77 12.95
C ILE A 102 -1.69 2.71 14.05
N SER A 103 -1.57 1.42 13.70
CA SER A 103 -1.46 0.34 14.69
C SER A 103 -0.24 0.53 15.60
N LYS A 104 0.95 0.74 14.99
CA LYS A 104 2.20 0.95 15.75
C LYS A 104 2.14 2.16 16.67
N ILE A 105 1.58 3.27 16.20
CA ILE A 105 1.42 4.49 17.00
C ILE A 105 0.47 4.22 18.16
N SER A 106 -0.65 3.54 17.92
CA SER A 106 -1.61 3.21 18.97
C SER A 106 -0.99 2.33 20.05
N GLN A 107 -0.25 1.28 19.67
CA GLN A 107 0.50 0.43 20.60
C GLN A 107 1.54 1.22 21.39
N ALA A 108 2.27 2.14 20.73
CA ALA A 108 3.26 2.97 21.39
C ALA A 108 2.63 3.90 22.44
N VAL A 109 1.46 4.47 22.14
CA VAL A 109 0.67 5.29 23.06
C VAL A 109 0.13 4.44 24.22
N ASP A 110 -0.46 3.28 23.95
CA ASP A 110 -0.94 2.37 25.00
C ASP A 110 0.19 1.97 25.96
N ASN A 111 1.40 1.72 25.44
CA ASN A 111 2.58 1.43 26.25
C ASN A 111 2.97 2.61 27.14
N MET A 112 2.90 3.85 26.63
CA MET A 112 3.17 5.06 27.42
C MET A 112 2.15 5.23 28.54
N ASP A 113 0.86 5.04 28.25
CA ASP A 113 -0.22 5.17 29.22
C ASP A 113 -0.16 4.10 30.32
N SER A 114 0.38 2.93 29.98
CA SER A 114 0.54 1.80 30.91
C SER A 114 1.87 1.81 31.67
N ALA A 115 2.75 2.78 31.39
CA ALA A 115 4.07 2.84 32.00
C ALA A 115 3.97 3.21 33.49
N SER A 116 4.74 2.50 34.33
CA SER A 116 4.89 2.86 35.74
C SER A 116 5.79 4.08 35.89
N ASP A 117 5.63 4.83 36.98
CA ASP A 117 6.48 6.01 37.23
C ASP A 117 7.98 5.68 37.21
N ALA A 118 8.36 4.46 37.61
CA ALA A 118 9.74 4.01 37.65
C ALA A 118 10.38 3.77 36.26
N ASN A 119 9.58 3.48 35.23
CA ASN A 119 10.07 3.21 33.87
C ASN A 119 9.52 4.15 32.79
N ARG A 120 8.72 5.14 33.20
CA ARG A 120 8.03 6.08 32.32
C ARG A 120 8.93 6.73 31.29
N ALA A 121 10.03 7.34 31.71
CA ALA A 121 10.96 8.02 30.79
C ALA A 121 11.55 7.07 29.72
N THR A 122 11.86 5.83 30.10
CA THR A 122 12.39 4.82 29.16
C THR A 122 11.34 4.39 28.16
N VAL A 123 10.10 4.14 28.62
CA VAL A 123 8.99 3.73 27.75
C VAL A 123 8.59 4.87 26.82
N GLU A 124 8.50 6.10 27.32
CA GLU A 124 8.19 7.29 26.50
C GLU A 124 9.22 7.48 25.39
N ASN A 125 10.52 7.37 25.70
CA ASN A 125 11.56 7.49 24.68
C ASN A 125 11.49 6.37 23.62
N ALA A 126 11.24 5.12 24.05
CA ALA A 126 11.09 4.00 23.12
C ALA A 126 9.83 4.14 22.24
N SER A 127 8.71 4.55 22.82
CA SER A 127 7.45 4.80 22.11
C SER A 127 7.58 5.96 21.13
N LEU A 128 8.27 7.04 21.50
CA LEU A 128 8.56 8.15 20.60
C LEU A 128 9.36 7.69 19.38
N ALA A 129 10.39 6.86 19.57
CA ALA A 129 11.13 6.28 18.44
C ALA A 129 10.20 5.47 17.51
N ILE A 130 9.35 4.60 18.06
CA ILE A 130 8.37 3.83 17.28
C ILE A 130 7.44 4.75 16.47
N ILE A 131 6.93 5.82 17.10
CA ILE A 131 6.06 6.80 16.46
C ILE A 131 6.79 7.51 15.30
N ILE A 132 8.03 7.94 15.53
CA ILE A 132 8.86 8.60 14.52
C ILE A 132 9.10 7.68 13.32
N ASP A 133 9.47 6.41 13.54
CA ASP A 133 9.66 5.45 12.45
C ASP A 133 8.35 5.13 11.72
N ALA A 134 7.23 5.04 12.45
CA ALA A 134 5.93 4.82 11.84
C ALA A 134 5.55 5.97 10.90
N VAL A 135 5.73 7.22 11.34
CA VAL A 135 5.50 8.41 10.51
C VAL A 135 6.46 8.44 9.32
N ALA A 136 7.74 8.22 9.54
CA ALA A 136 8.75 8.21 8.48
C ALA A 136 8.47 7.15 7.42
N SER A 137 8.01 5.97 7.83
CA SER A 137 7.65 4.89 6.89
C SER A 137 6.51 5.30 5.94
N VAL A 138 5.55 6.08 6.43
CA VAL A 138 4.45 6.63 5.61
C VAL A 138 4.99 7.67 4.62
N GLU A 139 5.87 8.56 5.07
CA GLU A 139 6.48 9.58 4.20
C GLU A 139 7.35 8.95 3.10
N ILE A 140 8.11 7.90 3.43
CA ILE A 140 8.87 7.11 2.46
C ILE A 140 7.92 6.42 1.47
N ALA A 141 6.82 5.82 1.94
CA ALA A 141 5.83 5.20 1.05
C ALA A 141 5.21 6.22 0.09
N LYS A 142 4.85 7.43 0.57
CA LYS A 142 4.37 8.53 -0.28
C LYS A 142 5.39 8.94 -1.33
N ALA A 143 6.65 9.06 -0.96
CA ALA A 143 7.71 9.41 -1.90
C ALA A 143 7.91 8.33 -2.98
N LYS A 144 7.91 7.05 -2.59
CA LYS A 144 7.97 5.92 -3.53
C LYS A 144 6.77 5.89 -4.46
N ALA A 145 5.56 6.10 -3.94
CA ALA A 145 4.35 6.18 -4.75
C ALA A 145 4.40 7.35 -5.73
N SER A 146 4.87 8.53 -5.29
CA SER A 146 5.04 9.71 -6.15
C SER A 146 6.01 9.43 -7.30
N LYS A 147 7.12 8.74 -7.01
CA LYS A 147 8.06 8.27 -8.04
C LYS A 147 7.38 7.33 -9.04
N GLY A 148 6.68 6.31 -8.56
CA GLY A 148 5.97 5.34 -9.42
C GLY A 148 4.90 6.01 -10.30
N ILE A 149 4.16 6.97 -9.74
CA ILE A 149 3.17 7.77 -10.48
C ILE A 149 3.85 8.63 -11.56
N ALA A 150 4.98 9.28 -11.24
CA ALA A 150 5.73 10.06 -12.23
C ALA A 150 6.24 9.17 -13.38
N GLU A 151 6.77 7.98 -13.08
CA GLU A 151 7.23 7.03 -14.09
C GLU A 151 6.07 6.50 -14.96
N ALA A 152 4.91 6.20 -14.37
CA ALA A 152 3.71 5.79 -15.11
C ALA A 152 3.18 6.91 -16.01
N THR A 153 3.07 8.12 -15.48
CA THR A 153 2.66 9.33 -16.22
C THR A 153 3.62 9.60 -17.38
N GLN A 154 4.93 9.46 -17.17
CA GLN A 154 5.93 9.60 -18.22
C GLN A 154 5.65 8.68 -19.41
N ARG A 155 5.30 7.41 -19.14
CA ARG A 155 5.06 6.43 -20.21
C ARG A 155 3.83 6.79 -21.03
N VAL A 156 2.75 7.24 -20.39
CA VAL A 156 1.54 7.72 -21.05
C VAL A 156 1.82 8.94 -21.92
N GLU A 157 2.52 9.93 -21.37
CA GLU A 157 2.81 11.15 -22.12
C GLU A 157 3.76 10.91 -23.30
N ILE A 158 4.71 9.99 -23.15
CA ILE A 158 5.57 9.57 -24.26
C ILE A 158 4.76 8.81 -25.32
N SER A 159 3.85 7.89 -24.94
CA SER A 159 3.11 7.09 -25.92
C SER A 159 2.27 7.95 -26.88
N LYS A 160 1.76 9.09 -26.41
CA LYS A 160 1.01 10.07 -27.23
C LYS A 160 1.83 10.75 -28.32
N THR A 161 3.17 10.75 -28.17
CA THR A 161 4.13 11.37 -29.12
C THR A 161 4.80 10.35 -30.02
N MET A 162 4.62 9.05 -29.76
CA MET A 162 5.22 8.00 -30.57
C MET A 162 4.35 7.70 -31.81
N PRO A 163 4.96 7.26 -32.92
CA PRO A 163 4.21 6.71 -34.03
C PRO A 163 3.33 5.54 -33.56
N GLU A 164 2.15 5.45 -34.16
CA GLU A 164 1.21 4.37 -33.89
C GLU A 164 1.85 3.03 -34.19
N LYS A 165 1.86 2.15 -33.19
CA LYS A 165 2.33 0.78 -33.37
C LYS A 165 1.20 -0.03 -33.98
N ASN A 166 1.49 -0.76 -35.05
CA ASN A 166 0.57 -1.77 -35.53
C ASN A 166 0.57 -2.94 -34.53
N ILE A 167 -0.53 -3.10 -33.80
CA ILE A 167 -0.74 -4.18 -32.83
C ILE A 167 -1.70 -5.16 -33.49
N GLU A 168 -1.26 -6.40 -33.67
CA GLU A 168 -2.13 -7.49 -34.10
C GLU A 168 -3.20 -7.73 -33.02
N HIS A 169 -4.48 -7.76 -33.39
CA HIS A 169 -5.60 -7.89 -32.44
C HIS A 169 -5.64 -6.77 -31.38
N GLU A 170 -5.64 -5.51 -31.84
CA GLU A 170 -5.56 -4.33 -30.97
C GLU A 170 -6.73 -4.21 -29.97
N GLU A 171 -7.95 -4.55 -30.39
CA GLU A 171 -9.14 -4.49 -29.53
C GLU A 171 -9.10 -5.56 -28.42
N GLU A 172 -8.71 -6.79 -28.77
CA GLU A 172 -8.54 -7.88 -27.82
C GLU A 172 -7.41 -7.57 -26.83
N THR A 173 -6.30 -7.03 -27.32
CA THR A 173 -5.16 -6.61 -26.48
C THR A 173 -5.58 -5.52 -25.49
N LEU A 174 -6.35 -4.53 -25.94
CA LEU A 174 -6.90 -3.49 -25.06
C LEU A 174 -7.87 -4.07 -24.03
N SER A 175 -8.73 -5.01 -24.43
CA SER A 175 -9.64 -5.71 -23.52
C SER A 175 -8.88 -6.48 -22.43
N ILE A 176 -7.81 -7.19 -22.80
CA ILE A 176 -6.92 -7.88 -21.86
C ILE A 176 -6.26 -6.88 -20.91
N ALA A 177 -5.72 -5.77 -21.43
CA ALA A 177 -5.10 -4.74 -20.60
C ALA A 177 -6.10 -4.18 -19.56
N LYS A 178 -7.35 -3.90 -19.97
CA LYS A 178 -8.41 -3.42 -19.07
C LYS A 178 -8.74 -4.43 -17.97
N ASN A 179 -8.85 -5.71 -18.32
CA ASN A 179 -9.10 -6.78 -17.36
C ASN A 179 -7.94 -6.94 -16.36
N VAL A 180 -6.69 -6.92 -16.84
CA VAL A 180 -5.50 -7.00 -15.99
C VAL A 180 -5.46 -5.82 -15.02
N ALA A 181 -5.68 -4.60 -15.51
CA ALA A 181 -5.73 -3.40 -14.67
C ALA A 181 -6.87 -3.48 -13.64
N ALA A 182 -8.06 -3.93 -14.04
CA ALA A 182 -9.19 -4.10 -13.13
C ALA A 182 -8.88 -5.11 -12.01
N VAL A 183 -8.26 -6.25 -12.32
CA VAL A 183 -7.82 -7.24 -11.33
C VAL A 183 -6.76 -6.64 -10.39
N GLN A 184 -5.79 -5.92 -10.94
CA GLN A 184 -4.75 -5.26 -10.14
C GLN A 184 -5.35 -4.22 -9.17
N ILE A 185 -6.32 -3.43 -9.63
CA ILE A 185 -7.05 -2.46 -8.79
C ILE A 185 -7.82 -3.19 -7.69
N ALA A 186 -8.56 -4.24 -8.03
CA ALA A 186 -9.34 -5.02 -7.06
C ALA A 186 -8.44 -5.62 -5.96
N ASN A 187 -7.29 -6.21 -6.34
CA ASN A 187 -6.30 -6.71 -5.38
C ASN A 187 -5.74 -5.59 -4.51
N SER A 188 -5.42 -4.43 -5.10
CA SER A 188 -4.91 -3.27 -4.37
C SER A 188 -5.91 -2.76 -3.33
N VAL A 189 -7.21 -2.73 -3.67
CA VAL A 189 -8.28 -2.37 -2.73
C VAL A 189 -8.42 -3.41 -1.62
N ALA A 190 -8.39 -4.70 -1.96
CA ALA A 190 -8.48 -5.79 -0.99
C ALA A 190 -7.31 -5.76 0.01
N ASP A 191 -6.08 -5.54 -0.48
CA ASP A 191 -4.88 -5.46 0.37
C ASP A 191 -4.95 -4.29 1.36
N VAL A 192 -5.50 -3.14 0.94
CA VAL A 192 -5.74 -2.00 1.82
C VAL A 192 -6.75 -2.35 2.91
N GLU A 193 -7.85 -3.02 2.56
CA GLU A 193 -8.89 -3.38 3.53
C GLU A 193 -8.39 -4.41 4.55
N VAL A 194 -7.61 -5.40 4.09
CA VAL A 194 -6.93 -6.36 4.97
C VAL A 194 -5.96 -5.64 5.90
N ALA A 195 -5.15 -4.70 5.39
CA ALA A 195 -4.21 -3.95 6.21
C ALA A 195 -4.91 -3.09 7.29
N LYS A 196 -6.02 -2.44 6.94
CA LYS A 196 -6.85 -1.67 7.89
C LYS A 196 -7.47 -2.58 8.94
N THR A 197 -8.03 -3.71 8.53
CA THR A 197 -8.65 -4.67 9.46
C THR A 197 -7.62 -5.23 10.42
N ASN A 198 -6.45 -5.65 9.93
CA ASN A 198 -5.36 -6.13 10.77
C ASN A 198 -4.90 -5.06 11.76
N SER A 199 -4.78 -3.81 11.30
CA SER A 199 -4.45 -2.67 12.17
C SER A 199 -5.49 -2.49 13.28
N LEU A 200 -6.79 -2.53 12.97
CA LEU A 200 -7.85 -2.45 13.97
C LEU A 200 -7.81 -3.61 14.98
N VAL A 201 -7.56 -4.83 14.50
CA VAL A 201 -7.41 -6.01 15.36
C VAL A 201 -6.21 -5.87 16.30
N GLU A 202 -5.08 -5.38 15.80
CA GLU A 202 -3.88 -5.13 16.61
C GLU A 202 -4.12 -4.06 17.67
N ILE A 203 -4.80 -2.97 17.33
CA ILE A 203 -5.21 -1.91 18.28
C ILE A 203 -6.12 -2.49 19.35
N ALA A 204 -7.19 -3.20 18.96
CA ALA A 204 -8.11 -3.79 19.91
C ALA A 204 -7.40 -4.76 20.87
N ARG A 205 -6.46 -5.56 20.36
CA ARG A 205 -5.68 -6.50 21.17
C ARG A 205 -4.80 -5.78 22.19
N SER A 206 -4.14 -4.69 21.77
CA SER A 206 -3.32 -3.84 22.64
C SER A 206 -4.16 -3.25 23.77
N SER A 207 -5.30 -2.63 23.44
CA SER A 207 -6.17 -2.02 24.45
C SER A 207 -6.80 -3.03 25.41
N MET A 208 -7.03 -4.28 24.99
CA MET A 208 -7.53 -5.35 25.86
C MET A 208 -6.47 -5.98 26.76
N GLN A 209 -5.17 -5.78 26.49
CA GLN A 209 -4.10 -6.47 27.20
C GLN A 209 -3.98 -6.05 28.67
N ASN A 210 -4.48 -4.86 29.02
CA ASN A 210 -4.56 -4.32 30.38
C ASN A 210 -5.88 -4.64 31.09
N VAL A 211 -6.81 -5.31 30.40
CA VAL A 211 -8.15 -5.66 30.90
C VAL A 211 -8.30 -7.18 30.78
N LEU A 212 -7.47 -7.93 31.51
CA LEU A 212 -7.75 -9.34 31.76
C LEU A 212 -8.54 -9.45 33.08
N PRO A 213 -9.88 -9.40 33.06
CA PRO A 213 -10.64 -9.87 34.19
C PRO A 213 -10.36 -11.35 34.35
N THR A 214 -10.22 -11.80 35.59
CA THR A 214 -10.26 -13.22 35.92
C THR A 214 -11.62 -13.76 35.46
N LEU A 215 -11.66 -14.39 34.28
CA LEU A 215 -12.90 -14.91 33.72
C LEU A 215 -13.48 -15.96 34.68
N SER A 216 -14.78 -15.87 34.94
CA SER A 216 -15.51 -16.91 35.65
C SER A 216 -15.46 -18.22 34.84
N GLU A 217 -15.67 -19.38 35.48
CA GLU A 217 -15.73 -20.65 34.76
C GLU A 217 -16.84 -20.68 33.69
N GLU A 218 -17.96 -20.00 33.94
CA GLU A 218 -19.03 -19.83 32.93
C GLU A 218 -18.57 -19.01 31.72
N ASP A 219 -17.78 -17.95 31.93
CA ASP A 219 -17.26 -17.14 30.84
C ASP A 219 -16.17 -17.86 30.04
N LYS A 220 -15.38 -18.73 30.68
CA LYS A 220 -14.42 -19.61 30.00
C LYS A 220 -15.14 -20.60 29.09
N ILE A 221 -16.22 -21.22 29.56
CA ILE A 221 -17.03 -22.14 28.74
C ILE A 221 -17.62 -21.40 27.53
N LYS A 222 -18.21 -20.21 27.73
CA LYS A 222 -18.73 -19.38 26.63
C LYS A 222 -17.65 -18.96 25.64
N LEU A 223 -16.45 -18.64 26.12
CA LEU A 223 -15.31 -18.28 25.27
C LEU A 223 -14.88 -19.47 24.39
N GLU A 224 -14.80 -20.68 24.96
CA GLU A 224 -14.49 -21.88 24.18
C GLU A 224 -15.59 -22.21 23.16
N GLU A 225 -16.87 -22.00 23.49
CA GLU A 225 -17.97 -22.12 22.53
C GLU A 225 -17.86 -21.11 21.38
N ILE A 226 -17.54 -19.85 21.69
CA ILE A 226 -17.30 -18.80 20.68
C ILE A 226 -16.11 -19.16 19.78
N LYS A 227 -15.00 -19.65 20.35
CA LYS A 227 -13.82 -20.10 19.58
C LYS A 227 -14.15 -21.29 18.67
N ALA A 228 -14.88 -22.27 19.18
CA ALA A 228 -15.30 -23.44 18.40
C ALA A 228 -16.20 -23.01 17.23
N LYS A 229 -17.17 -22.11 17.49
CA LYS A 229 -18.06 -21.56 16.46
C LYS A 229 -17.30 -20.74 15.42
N ALA A 230 -16.36 -19.89 15.86
CA ALA A 230 -15.50 -19.13 14.96
C ALA A 230 -14.65 -20.07 14.08
N THR A 231 -14.07 -21.12 14.65
CA THR A 231 -13.28 -22.13 13.93
C THR A 231 -14.13 -22.83 12.87
N ALA A 232 -15.34 -23.28 13.23
CA ALA A 232 -16.26 -23.91 12.30
C ALA A 232 -16.65 -22.98 11.14
N ASN A 233 -16.92 -21.71 11.42
CA ASN A 233 -17.24 -20.72 10.39
C ASN A 233 -16.04 -20.49 9.46
N ILE A 234 -14.82 -20.34 10.00
CA ILE A 234 -13.60 -20.18 9.19
C ILE A 234 -13.40 -21.39 8.27
N SER A 235 -13.54 -22.61 8.78
CA SER A 235 -13.45 -23.82 7.95
C SER A 235 -14.52 -23.83 6.86
N SER A 236 -15.76 -23.45 7.18
CA SER A 236 -16.84 -23.35 6.18
C SER A 236 -16.52 -22.35 5.07
N TYR A 237 -16.00 -21.17 5.41
CA TYR A 237 -15.59 -20.17 4.42
C TYR A 237 -14.43 -20.66 3.55
N LEU A 238 -13.44 -21.34 4.13
CA LEU A 238 -12.34 -21.93 3.37
C LEU A 238 -12.86 -22.95 2.35
N THR A 239 -13.77 -23.84 2.75
CA THR A 239 -14.39 -24.79 1.82
C THR A 239 -15.16 -24.08 0.70
N GLN A 240 -15.92 -23.03 1.01
CA GLN A 240 -16.64 -22.25 -0.02
C GLN A 240 -15.68 -21.60 -1.03
N ILE A 241 -14.54 -21.09 -0.56
CA ILE A 241 -13.50 -20.51 -1.42
C ILE A 241 -12.87 -21.57 -2.32
N GLU A 242 -12.58 -22.77 -1.81
CA GLU A 242 -12.03 -23.87 -2.60
C GLU A 242 -13.00 -24.33 -3.70
N VAL A 243 -14.29 -24.44 -3.39
CA VAL A 243 -15.33 -24.77 -4.37
C VAL A 243 -15.39 -23.69 -5.45
N LEU A 244 -15.47 -22.42 -5.07
CA LEU A 244 -15.52 -21.32 -6.03
C LEU A 244 -14.27 -21.28 -6.93
N LYS A 245 -13.08 -21.54 -6.36
CA LYS A 245 -11.83 -21.65 -7.12
C LYS A 245 -11.90 -22.76 -8.16
N ALA A 246 -12.41 -23.94 -7.80
CA ALA A 246 -12.56 -25.06 -8.73
C ALA A 246 -13.57 -24.72 -9.85
N GLU A 247 -14.69 -24.08 -9.52
CA GLU A 247 -15.68 -23.63 -10.51
C GLU A 247 -15.10 -22.63 -11.51
N VAL A 248 -14.31 -21.66 -11.04
CA VAL A 248 -13.63 -20.69 -11.91
C VAL A 248 -12.60 -21.37 -12.80
N LEU A 249 -11.77 -22.27 -12.26
CA LEU A 249 -10.81 -23.04 -13.05
C LEU A 249 -11.49 -23.88 -14.14
N ALA A 250 -12.63 -24.50 -13.84
CA ALA A 250 -13.41 -25.24 -14.84
C ALA A 250 -13.95 -24.34 -15.95
N LYS A 251 -14.43 -23.13 -15.62
CA LYS A 251 -14.85 -22.13 -16.61
C LYS A 251 -13.69 -21.68 -17.50
N ILE A 252 -12.51 -21.43 -16.91
CA ILE A 252 -11.30 -21.06 -17.67
C ILE A 252 -10.91 -22.20 -18.62
N ALA A 253 -10.82 -23.44 -18.13
CA ALA A 253 -10.47 -24.60 -18.96
C ALA A 253 -11.44 -24.76 -20.13
N LYS A 254 -12.73 -24.49 -19.92
CA LYS A 254 -13.74 -24.50 -20.98
C LYS A 254 -13.48 -23.44 -22.05
N GLU A 255 -13.14 -22.22 -21.68
CA GLU A 255 -12.83 -21.17 -22.66
C GLU A 255 -11.51 -21.43 -23.39
N VAL A 256 -10.47 -21.94 -22.71
CA VAL A 256 -9.20 -22.36 -23.34
C VAL A 256 -9.46 -23.45 -24.39
N ALA A 257 -10.25 -24.46 -24.06
CA ALA A 257 -10.60 -25.53 -25.00
C ALA A 257 -11.33 -25.00 -26.24
N LYS A 258 -12.21 -23.99 -26.10
CA LYS A 258 -12.86 -23.36 -27.27
C LYS A 258 -11.84 -22.66 -28.19
N VAL A 259 -10.86 -21.97 -27.62
CA VAL A 259 -9.80 -21.29 -28.38
C VAL A 259 -8.95 -22.31 -29.14
N GLU A 260 -8.48 -23.37 -28.46
CA GLU A 260 -7.69 -24.44 -29.11
C GLU A 260 -8.45 -25.12 -30.26
N ILE A 261 -9.76 -25.37 -30.08
CA ILE A 261 -10.60 -25.93 -31.15
C ILE A 261 -10.71 -24.95 -32.33
N ALA A 262 -10.88 -23.65 -32.07
CA ALA A 262 -10.96 -22.65 -33.13
C ALA A 262 -9.63 -22.55 -33.92
N GLU A 263 -8.49 -22.51 -33.24
CA GLU A 263 -7.16 -22.46 -33.85
C GLU A 263 -6.87 -23.69 -34.71
N THR A 264 -7.15 -24.89 -34.19
CA THR A 264 -6.95 -26.15 -34.94
C THR A 264 -7.89 -26.29 -36.14
N THR A 265 -9.07 -25.67 -36.09
CA THR A 265 -10.02 -25.65 -37.22
C THR A 265 -9.60 -24.64 -38.30
N LEU A 266 -9.03 -23.49 -37.90
CA LEU A 266 -8.51 -22.47 -38.81
C LEU A 266 -7.22 -22.92 -39.50
N SER A 267 -6.35 -23.65 -38.82
CA SER A 267 -5.10 -24.19 -39.39
C SER A 267 -5.30 -25.27 -40.48
N LYS A 268 -6.52 -25.82 -40.62
CA LYS A 268 -6.83 -26.87 -41.61
C LYS A 268 -7.48 -26.34 -42.89
N LYS A 269 -7.71 -25.04 -43.00
CA LYS A 269 -8.17 -24.35 -44.21
C LYS A 269 -7.00 -23.68 -44.93
#